data_AF-A0A950FN32-F1
#
_entry.id   AF-A0A950FN32-F1
#
_cell.length_a   1.000
_cell.length_b   1.000
_cell.length_c   1.000
_cell.angle_alpha   90.00
_cell.angle_beta   90.00
_cell.angle_gamma   90.00
#
_symmetry.space_group_name_H-M   'P 1'
#
loop_
_entity.id
_entity.type
_entity.pdbx_description
1 polymer ?
#
loop_
_entity_poly.entity_id
_entity_poly.type
_entity_poly.pdbx_seq_one_letter_code
_entity_poly.pdbx_strand_id
1 'polypeptide(L)'
;MSRLTIAALACAFAAVAIAGFYQRSSSAAAAAASDGKAIYAAKCAACHQANGAGGGPYPPLAGNADVTAGDTANLILSVLNGRSGPIQVGGKTYSGTMPAWKDQLSADEVAAVLTYVRSAWTNKAAAVTADQVAAARNPTALSGAGIYAAKCASCHQPGGQGSAAYPPLNQNPHVAAGDPKEMIATIVNGRSGPLTVNGTTYNGKMPTWKGQLSNADIAAVATFVRSAWSNRASAVTEQQVAAAGASVLNTVGASIYSKNCAVCHGANGQGGGHGNFPALAGDALVNKADAAGMIAVVQHGRSMMPAWQGQLSPGDIAAVATFVRSAWGNKGSPVTEQDVSAVK
;
A
#
# COMPACT_ATOMS: atom_id res chain seq x y z
N MET A 1 10.30 -82.19 -35.82
CA MET A 1 9.93 -83.42 -35.08
C MET A 1 9.75 -83.02 -33.62
N SER A 2 8.54 -82.60 -33.25
CA SER A 2 7.57 -83.36 -32.45
C SER A 2 7.99 -83.49 -30.98
N ARG A 3 7.30 -82.79 -30.06
CA ARG A 3 6.31 -83.40 -29.15
C ARG A 3 5.71 -82.39 -28.17
N LEU A 4 4.38 -82.25 -28.26
CA LEU A 4 3.48 -81.89 -27.17
C LEU A 4 3.67 -82.87 -26.01
N THR A 5 3.53 -82.40 -24.76
CA THR A 5 2.69 -83.06 -23.75
C THR A 5 2.28 -82.12 -22.62
N ILE A 6 0.98 -82.14 -22.36
CA ILE A 6 0.18 -81.53 -21.31
C ILE A 6 0.26 -82.40 -20.05
N ALA A 7 0.29 -81.82 -18.85
CA ALA A 7 -0.50 -82.30 -17.69
C ALA A 7 -0.29 -81.41 -16.46
N ALA A 8 -1.39 -80.84 -16.00
CA ALA A 8 -1.55 -80.14 -14.73
C ALA A 8 -1.56 -81.11 -13.54
N LEU A 9 -1.10 -80.67 -12.37
CA LEU A 9 -1.72 -81.06 -11.10
C LEU A 9 -1.55 -79.95 -10.06
N ALA A 10 -2.60 -79.78 -9.26
CA ALA A 10 -2.95 -78.58 -8.51
C ALA A 10 -2.45 -78.57 -7.06
N CYS A 11 -2.60 -77.37 -6.46
CA CYS A 11 -2.77 -77.08 -5.03
C CYS A 11 -1.61 -77.33 -4.06
N ALA A 12 -1.00 -76.23 -3.57
CA ALA A 12 -1.24 -75.79 -2.18
C ALA A 12 -0.54 -74.44 -1.86
N PHE A 13 -1.38 -73.46 -1.49
CA PHE A 13 -1.23 -72.44 -0.45
C PHE A 13 -0.11 -71.38 -0.45
N ALA A 14 -0.59 -70.15 -0.21
CA ALA A 14 0.03 -69.00 0.48
C ALA A 14 0.90 -68.05 -0.37
N ALA A 15 0.27 -67.00 -0.90
CA ALA A 15 0.94 -65.78 -1.33
C ALA A 15 1.24 -64.88 -0.12
N VAL A 16 2.53 -64.67 0.17
CA VAL A 16 3.03 -63.57 1.02
C VAL A 16 4.28 -63.00 0.36
N ALA A 17 4.22 -61.69 0.07
CA ALA A 17 5.29 -60.68 -0.10
C ALA A 17 6.58 -61.08 -0.85
N ILE A 18 7.07 -60.31 -1.83
CA ILE A 18 7.75 -59.02 -1.61
C ILE A 18 7.76 -58.26 -2.94
N ALA A 19 7.06 -57.13 -3.01
CA ALA A 19 7.29 -56.09 -4.00
C ALA A 19 8.29 -55.10 -3.40
N GLY A 20 9.56 -55.20 -3.80
CA GLY A 20 10.58 -54.23 -3.42
C GLY A 20 11.46 -53.98 -4.62
N PHE A 21 11.12 -52.98 -5.46
CA PHE A 21 12.03 -52.23 -6.34
C PHE A 21 11.31 -51.08 -7.05
N TYR A 22 10.46 -50.34 -6.33
CA TYR A 22 9.94 -49.04 -6.80
C TYR A 22 10.05 -47.97 -5.68
N GLN A 23 11.23 -47.86 -5.05
CA GLN A 23 11.61 -46.58 -4.43
C GLN A 23 12.12 -45.66 -5.53
N ARG A 24 11.18 -44.94 -6.15
CA ARG A 24 11.46 -43.69 -6.81
C ARG A 24 12.03 -42.77 -5.73
N SER A 25 13.29 -42.39 -5.87
CA SER A 25 13.96 -41.41 -5.03
C SER A 25 13.14 -40.12 -4.99
N SER A 26 12.29 -39.98 -3.97
CA SER A 26 11.65 -38.73 -3.62
C SER A 26 12.73 -37.81 -3.07
N SER A 27 13.12 -36.87 -3.92
CA SER A 27 13.80 -35.60 -3.63
C SER A 27 14.25 -35.40 -2.19
N ALA A 28 15.56 -35.28 -2.03
CA ALA A 28 16.20 -34.62 -0.91
C ALA A 28 15.46 -33.31 -0.53
N ALA A 29 15.28 -33.14 0.78
CA ALA A 29 14.89 -31.92 1.48
C ALA A 29 13.49 -31.35 1.17
N ALA A 30 12.47 -31.89 1.86
CA ALA A 30 11.46 -30.99 2.42
C ALA A 30 12.24 -29.97 3.29
N ALA A 31 12.14 -28.68 2.98
CA ALA A 31 12.67 -27.61 3.83
C ALA A 31 12.30 -27.92 5.29
N ALA A 32 13.29 -27.93 6.18
CA ALA A 32 13.06 -28.18 7.60
C ALA A 32 11.98 -27.21 8.10
N ALA A 33 10.81 -27.74 8.48
CA ALA A 33 9.70 -26.92 8.94
C ALA A 33 10.16 -26.08 10.14
N SER A 34 9.91 -24.77 10.09
CA SER A 34 10.29 -23.85 11.18
C SER A 34 9.63 -24.28 12.49
N ASP A 35 10.40 -24.34 13.58
CA ASP A 35 9.87 -24.70 14.91
C ASP A 35 9.15 -23.51 15.55
N GLY A 36 7.84 -23.44 15.36
CA GLY A 36 6.99 -22.38 15.91
C GLY A 36 7.05 -22.26 17.44
N LYS A 37 7.27 -23.36 18.17
CA LYS A 37 7.39 -23.35 19.63
C LYS A 37 8.71 -22.72 20.06
N ALA A 38 9.81 -23.05 19.38
CA ALA A 38 11.11 -22.45 19.64
C ALA A 38 11.10 -20.93 19.35
N ILE A 39 10.50 -20.52 18.23
CA ILE A 39 10.33 -19.10 17.88
C ILE A 39 9.52 -18.39 18.96
N TYR A 40 8.40 -18.98 19.41
CA TYR A 40 7.58 -18.41 20.47
C TYR A 40 8.38 -18.19 21.76
N ALA A 41 9.12 -19.21 22.20
CA ALA A 41 9.93 -19.15 23.41
C ALA A 41 11.00 -18.05 23.33
N ALA A 42 11.65 -17.91 22.17
CA ALA A 42 12.73 -16.95 21.97
C ALA A 42 12.25 -15.50 21.78
N LYS A 43 11.09 -15.29 21.14
CA LYS A 43 10.67 -13.97 20.63
C LYS A 43 9.40 -13.42 21.26
N CYS A 44 8.50 -14.27 21.73
CA CYS A 44 7.14 -13.89 22.13
C CYS A 44 6.89 -14.05 23.64
N ALA A 45 7.47 -15.08 24.25
CA ALA A 45 7.21 -15.47 25.64
C ALA A 45 7.64 -14.42 26.67
N ALA A 46 8.60 -13.55 26.35
CA ALA A 46 9.03 -12.47 27.24
C ALA A 46 7.87 -11.53 27.63
N CYS A 47 6.91 -11.31 26.73
CA CYS A 47 5.74 -10.47 26.97
C CYS A 47 4.46 -11.29 27.16
N HIS A 48 4.27 -12.35 26.36
CA HIS A 48 3.05 -13.15 26.40
C HIS A 48 3.09 -14.32 27.39
N GLN A 49 4.20 -14.48 28.11
CA GLN A 49 4.49 -15.57 29.04
C GLN A 49 4.59 -16.95 28.37
N ALA A 50 5.32 -17.89 28.96
CA ALA A 50 5.50 -19.23 28.37
C ALA A 50 4.18 -20.00 28.21
N ASN A 51 3.20 -19.72 29.08
CA ASN A 51 1.86 -20.31 29.07
C ASN A 51 0.83 -19.50 28.26
N GLY A 52 1.24 -18.42 27.57
CA GLY A 52 0.33 -17.60 26.79
C GLY A 52 -0.65 -16.77 27.62
N ALA A 53 -0.48 -16.70 28.94
CA ALA A 53 -1.40 -15.95 29.81
C ALA A 53 -1.30 -14.43 29.62
N GLY A 54 -0.26 -13.93 28.95
CA GLY A 54 0.04 -12.51 28.92
C GLY A 54 0.47 -12.00 30.29
N GLY A 55 0.63 -10.69 30.42
CA GLY A 55 1.05 -10.06 31.66
C GLY A 55 1.21 -8.55 31.52
N GLY A 56 0.91 -7.81 32.58
CA GLY A 56 0.95 -6.34 32.57
C GLY A 56 0.13 -5.77 31.40
N PRO A 57 0.74 -5.00 30.48
CA PRO A 57 0.02 -4.37 29.38
C PRO A 57 -0.19 -5.30 28.16
N TYR A 58 0.25 -6.56 28.21
CA TYR A 58 0.18 -7.52 27.09
C TYR A 58 -0.96 -8.53 27.26
N PRO A 59 -1.79 -8.74 26.22
CA PRO A 59 -2.97 -9.60 26.31
C PRO A 59 -2.62 -11.10 26.42
N PRO A 60 -3.53 -11.92 26.96
CA PRO A 60 -3.44 -13.36 26.84
C PRO A 60 -3.56 -13.79 25.38
N LEU A 61 -2.78 -14.79 25.00
CA LEU A 61 -2.93 -15.54 23.76
C LEU A 61 -3.69 -16.85 23.97
N ALA A 62 -3.57 -17.44 25.17
CA ALA A 62 -4.34 -18.62 25.57
C ALA A 62 -5.83 -18.26 25.75
N GLY A 63 -6.72 -18.99 25.07
CA GLY A 63 -8.17 -18.78 25.13
C GLY A 63 -8.67 -17.48 24.49
N ASN A 64 -7.81 -16.74 23.77
CA ASN A 64 -8.18 -15.47 23.16
C ASN A 64 -8.97 -15.70 21.86
N ALA A 65 -10.20 -15.18 21.80
CA ALA A 65 -11.09 -15.31 20.65
C ALA A 65 -10.51 -14.70 19.35
N ASP A 66 -9.74 -13.61 19.44
CA ASP A 66 -9.09 -13.00 18.27
C ASP A 66 -7.96 -13.89 17.74
N VAL A 67 -7.31 -14.65 18.63
CA VAL A 67 -6.27 -15.61 18.26
C VAL A 67 -6.86 -16.85 17.62
N THR A 68 -8.04 -17.30 18.06
CA THR A 68 -8.68 -18.53 17.57
C THR A 68 -9.71 -18.31 16.45
N ALA A 69 -9.97 -17.05 16.08
CA ALA A 69 -10.91 -16.68 15.02
C ALA A 69 -10.61 -17.41 13.69
N GLY A 70 -11.67 -17.69 12.92
CA GLY A 70 -11.57 -18.33 11.60
C GLY A 70 -10.83 -17.47 10.58
N ASP A 71 -11.04 -16.16 10.62
CA ASP A 71 -10.26 -15.20 9.84
C ASP A 71 -8.94 -14.88 10.56
N THR A 72 -7.82 -15.24 9.91
CA THR A 72 -6.47 -15.08 10.45
C THR A 72 -5.81 -13.76 10.07
N ALA A 73 -6.43 -12.93 9.21
CA ALA A 73 -5.78 -11.76 8.62
C ALA A 73 -5.27 -10.77 9.69
N ASN A 74 -6.13 -10.39 10.64
CA ASN A 74 -5.76 -9.45 11.71
C ASN A 74 -4.68 -10.00 12.65
N LEU A 75 -4.69 -11.32 12.89
CA LEU A 75 -3.68 -12.00 13.71
C LEU A 75 -2.31 -11.97 13.01
N ILE A 76 -2.28 -12.32 11.71
CA ILE A 76 -1.07 -12.30 10.89
C ILE A 76 -0.50 -10.87 10.81
N LEU A 77 -1.36 -9.88 10.51
CA LEU A 77 -0.96 -8.48 10.39
C LEU A 77 -0.43 -7.90 11.70
N SER A 78 -0.97 -8.31 12.85
CA SER A 78 -0.48 -7.89 14.17
C SER A 78 0.95 -8.36 14.43
N VAL A 79 1.30 -9.58 14.00
CA VAL A 79 2.68 -10.10 14.12
C VAL A 79 3.61 -9.41 13.13
N LEU A 80 3.19 -9.25 11.88
CA LEU A 80 4.03 -8.64 10.85
C LEU A 80 4.35 -7.18 11.19
N ASN A 81 3.33 -6.37 11.51
CA ASN A 81 3.48 -4.92 11.65
C ASN A 81 3.67 -4.46 13.09
N GLY A 82 3.58 -5.37 14.06
CA GLY A 82 3.49 -5.01 15.47
C GLY A 82 2.15 -4.35 15.79
N ARG A 83 1.99 -3.95 17.05
CA ARG A 83 0.77 -3.31 17.53
C ARG A 83 1.07 -2.37 18.69
N SER A 84 0.41 -1.23 18.71
CA SER A 84 0.52 -0.24 19.79
C SER A 84 -0.85 0.37 20.07
N GLY A 85 -1.07 0.82 21.30
CA GLY A 85 -2.31 1.46 21.73
C GLY A 85 -3.32 0.50 22.35
N PRO A 86 -4.47 1.03 22.82
CA PRO A 86 -5.44 0.25 23.59
C PRO A 86 -6.16 -0.77 22.71
N ILE A 87 -6.20 -2.01 23.19
CA ILE A 87 -6.95 -3.12 22.60
C ILE A 87 -7.86 -3.74 23.66
N GLN A 88 -9.01 -4.26 23.25
CA GLN A 88 -9.93 -4.97 24.13
C GLN A 88 -9.79 -6.47 23.91
N VAL A 89 -9.52 -7.23 24.97
CA VAL A 89 -9.54 -8.70 24.94
C VAL A 89 -10.32 -9.18 26.15
N GLY A 90 -11.42 -9.90 25.94
CA GLY A 90 -12.27 -10.40 27.04
C GLY A 90 -12.77 -9.31 27.99
N GLY A 91 -13.06 -8.11 27.46
CA GLY A 91 -13.54 -6.97 28.24
C GLY A 91 -12.47 -6.22 29.05
N LYS A 92 -11.18 -6.55 28.87
CA LYS A 92 -10.05 -5.84 29.49
C LYS A 92 -9.25 -5.08 28.44
N THR A 93 -8.81 -3.87 28.82
CA THR A 93 -7.93 -3.03 28.01
C THR A 93 -6.47 -3.43 28.19
N TYR A 94 -5.75 -3.60 27.08
CA TYR A 94 -4.31 -3.82 27.03
C TYR A 94 -3.67 -2.74 26.16
N SER A 95 -2.54 -2.19 26.57
CA SER A 95 -1.87 -1.07 25.87
C SER A 95 -0.38 -1.33 25.61
N GLY A 96 0.03 -2.60 25.64
CA GLY A 96 1.40 -3.02 25.43
C GLY A 96 1.84 -2.78 23.99
N THR A 97 3.12 -2.50 23.80
CA THR A 97 3.70 -2.33 22.47
C THR A 97 4.29 -3.66 22.02
N MET A 98 3.75 -4.22 20.95
CA MET A 98 4.26 -5.41 20.28
C MET A 98 5.17 -4.97 19.13
N PRO A 99 6.44 -5.42 19.08
CA PRO A 99 7.34 -5.10 17.98
C PRO A 99 6.87 -5.74 16.66
N ALA A 100 7.28 -5.14 15.54
CA ALA A 100 7.04 -5.67 14.22
C ALA A 100 8.06 -6.79 13.87
N TRP A 101 7.57 -7.89 13.32
CA TRP A 101 8.39 -9.05 12.96
C TRP A 101 8.55 -9.26 11.46
N LYS A 102 7.95 -8.41 10.62
CA LYS A 102 7.95 -8.53 9.16
C LYS A 102 9.35 -8.72 8.56
N ASP A 103 10.33 -7.99 9.07
CA ASP A 103 11.71 -7.98 8.55
C ASP A 103 12.65 -8.92 9.33
N GLN A 104 12.17 -9.56 10.41
CA GLN A 104 12.98 -10.39 11.31
C GLN A 104 12.66 -11.88 11.20
N LEU A 105 11.47 -12.23 10.70
CA LEU A 105 11.03 -13.61 10.53
C LEU A 105 10.62 -13.81 9.06
N SER A 106 10.92 -14.97 8.50
CA SER A 106 10.43 -15.45 7.21
C SER A 106 8.94 -15.84 7.27
N ALA A 107 8.33 -16.13 6.10
CA ALA A 107 6.88 -16.33 6.02
C ALA A 107 6.50 -17.63 6.72
N ASP A 108 7.34 -18.64 6.52
CA ASP A 108 7.28 -19.94 7.18
C ASP A 108 7.44 -19.82 8.69
N GLU A 109 8.38 -18.99 9.18
CA GLU A 109 8.57 -18.78 10.62
C GLU A 109 7.37 -18.10 11.29
N VAL A 110 6.77 -17.10 10.64
CA VAL A 110 5.56 -16.44 11.14
C VAL A 110 4.36 -17.40 11.09
N ALA A 111 4.22 -18.18 10.03
CA ALA A 111 3.18 -19.19 9.91
C ALA A 111 3.31 -20.27 10.99
N ALA A 112 4.55 -20.72 11.26
CA ALA A 112 4.85 -21.72 12.27
C ALA A 112 4.54 -21.22 13.69
N VAL A 113 4.99 -20.02 14.07
CA VAL A 113 4.72 -19.47 15.41
C VAL A 113 3.23 -19.21 15.63
N LEU A 114 2.52 -18.71 14.61
CA LEU A 114 1.07 -18.51 14.69
C LEU A 114 0.31 -19.82 14.77
N THR A 115 0.74 -20.83 14.03
CA THR A 115 0.18 -22.19 14.12
C THR A 115 0.40 -22.79 15.50
N TYR A 116 1.59 -22.62 16.09
CA TYR A 116 1.85 -23.03 17.47
C TYR A 116 0.92 -22.29 18.44
N VAL A 117 0.85 -20.97 18.39
CA VAL A 117 -0.02 -20.17 19.29
C VAL A 117 -1.49 -20.57 19.17
N ARG A 118 -1.98 -20.87 17.96
CA ARG A 118 -3.38 -21.26 17.69
C ARG A 118 -3.73 -22.68 18.10
N SER A 119 -2.73 -23.54 18.34
CA SER A 119 -2.91 -24.94 18.77
C SER A 119 -2.42 -25.21 20.20
N ALA A 120 -1.62 -24.31 20.78
CA ALA A 120 -1.09 -24.40 22.13
C ALA A 120 -2.14 -24.12 23.21
N TRP A 121 -1.87 -24.66 24.41
CA TRP A 121 -2.69 -24.49 25.60
C TRP A 121 -4.16 -24.90 25.35
N THR A 122 -5.11 -24.03 25.70
CA THR A 122 -6.54 -24.22 25.49
C THR A 122 -6.98 -23.88 24.06
N ASN A 123 -6.11 -23.34 23.20
CA ASN A 123 -6.49 -22.98 21.83
C ASN A 123 -6.70 -24.24 20.97
N LYS A 124 -7.70 -24.19 20.09
CA LYS A 124 -8.08 -25.24 19.15
C LYS A 124 -8.52 -24.61 17.83
N ALA A 125 -7.59 -23.98 17.12
CA ALA A 125 -7.88 -23.29 15.87
C ALA A 125 -7.01 -23.79 14.71
N ALA A 126 -7.50 -23.58 13.48
CA ALA A 126 -6.81 -24.03 12.27
C ALA A 126 -5.41 -23.39 12.14
N ALA A 127 -4.49 -24.10 11.50
CA ALA A 127 -3.13 -23.60 11.24
C ALA A 127 -3.14 -22.35 10.37
N VAL A 128 -2.09 -21.53 10.49
CA VAL A 128 -1.79 -20.43 9.58
C VAL A 128 -0.77 -20.94 8.56
N THR A 129 -1.03 -20.73 7.27
CA THR A 129 -0.14 -21.17 6.19
C THR A 129 0.86 -20.08 5.82
N ALA A 130 2.00 -20.49 5.25
CA ALA A 130 3.00 -19.58 4.71
C ALA A 130 2.41 -18.67 3.60
N ASP A 131 1.49 -19.20 2.78
CA ASP A 131 0.81 -18.42 1.74
C ASP A 131 -0.08 -17.32 2.32
N GLN A 132 -0.80 -17.59 3.41
CA GLN A 132 -1.59 -16.57 4.11
C GLN A 132 -0.67 -15.45 4.65
N VAL A 133 0.51 -15.81 5.14
CA VAL A 133 1.50 -14.82 5.61
C VAL A 133 2.14 -14.07 4.45
N ALA A 134 2.49 -14.74 3.35
CA ALA A 134 3.05 -14.11 2.16
C ALA A 134 2.06 -13.12 1.54
N ALA A 135 0.78 -13.50 1.45
CA ALA A 135 -0.31 -12.62 1.03
C ALA A 135 -0.45 -11.41 1.97
N ALA A 136 -0.29 -11.59 3.28
CA ALA A 136 -0.34 -10.49 4.25
C ALA A 136 0.93 -9.60 4.24
N ARG A 137 2.08 -10.10 3.75
CA ARG A 137 3.33 -9.33 3.62
C ARG A 137 3.39 -8.44 2.41
N ASN A 138 2.78 -8.88 1.33
CA ASN A 138 2.49 -8.08 0.15
C ASN A 138 0.98 -7.89 0.07
N PRO A 139 0.38 -7.18 1.05
CA PRO A 139 -1.06 -7.07 1.11
C PRO A 139 -1.54 -6.29 -0.10
N THR A 140 -2.47 -6.90 -0.82
CA THR A 140 -3.56 -6.17 -1.47
C THR A 140 -4.67 -5.80 -0.47
N ALA A 141 -4.47 -5.98 0.85
CA ALA A 141 -5.48 -5.68 1.86
C ALA A 141 -4.91 -5.46 3.29
N LEU A 142 -4.35 -4.29 3.59
CA LEU A 142 -4.64 -3.71 4.90
C LEU A 142 -6.05 -3.10 4.84
N SER A 143 -6.85 -3.23 5.90
CA SER A 143 -8.12 -2.50 5.94
C SER A 143 -7.84 -0.99 5.84
N GLY A 144 -8.71 -0.22 5.19
CA GLY A 144 -8.49 1.22 5.06
C GLY A 144 -8.26 1.93 6.40
N ALA A 145 -8.92 1.45 7.46
CA ALA A 145 -8.70 1.91 8.83
C ALA A 145 -7.30 1.58 9.36
N GLY A 146 -6.79 0.38 9.07
CA GLY A 146 -5.45 -0.04 9.44
C GLY A 146 -4.35 0.77 8.73
N ILE A 147 -4.52 1.01 7.43
CA ILE A 147 -3.63 1.89 6.66
C ILE A 147 -3.64 3.30 7.25
N TYR A 148 -4.84 3.83 7.51
CA TYR A 148 -5.00 5.15 8.09
C TYR A 148 -4.27 5.29 9.43
N ALA A 149 -4.51 4.36 10.34
CA ALA A 149 -3.88 4.37 11.66
C ALA A 149 -2.35 4.32 11.58
N ALA A 150 -1.81 3.51 10.67
CA ALA A 150 -0.37 3.31 10.53
C ALA A 150 0.35 4.45 9.78
N LYS A 151 -0.31 5.08 8.81
CA LYS A 151 0.35 5.96 7.82
C LYS A 151 -0.13 7.40 7.85
N CYS A 152 -1.38 7.65 8.26
CA CYS A 152 -2.03 8.95 8.12
C CYS A 152 -2.32 9.63 9.46
N ALA A 153 -2.64 8.83 10.49
CA ALA A 153 -3.13 9.33 11.77
C ALA A 153 -2.10 10.13 12.58
N SER A 154 -0.80 9.95 12.34
CA SER A 154 0.25 10.76 13.00
C SER A 154 0.13 12.25 12.68
N CYS A 155 -0.33 12.58 11.47
CA CYS A 155 -0.53 13.96 11.02
C CYS A 155 -2.01 14.38 11.09
N HIS A 156 -2.90 13.55 10.54
CA HIS A 156 -4.33 13.86 10.46
C HIS A 156 -5.13 13.50 11.71
N GLN A 157 -4.46 12.95 12.72
CA GLN A 157 -5.01 12.48 13.99
C GLN A 157 -5.96 11.28 13.86
N PRO A 158 -6.13 10.44 14.92
CA PRO A 158 -6.95 9.23 14.82
C PRO A 158 -8.43 9.48 14.45
N GLY A 159 -8.99 10.62 14.86
CA GLY A 159 -10.36 11.03 14.56
C GLY A 159 -10.52 11.84 13.28
N GLY A 160 -9.44 11.99 12.48
CA GLY A 160 -9.46 12.79 11.27
C GLY A 160 -9.65 14.28 11.51
N GLN A 161 -9.43 14.77 12.73
CA GLN A 161 -9.62 16.19 13.06
C GLN A 161 -8.46 17.08 12.58
N GLY A 162 -7.33 16.51 12.17
CA GLY A 162 -6.16 17.27 11.76
C GLY A 162 -5.49 18.04 12.91
N SER A 163 -4.67 19.02 12.55
CA SER A 163 -3.97 19.92 13.46
C SER A 163 -3.85 21.32 12.82
N ALA A 164 -3.12 22.24 13.45
CA ALA A 164 -2.83 23.55 12.84
C ALA A 164 -2.08 23.43 11.51
N ALA A 165 -1.27 22.38 11.32
CA ALA A 165 -0.48 22.17 10.10
C ALA A 165 -1.17 21.26 9.07
N TYR A 166 -2.05 20.37 9.52
CA TYR A 166 -2.68 19.34 8.69
C TYR A 166 -4.21 19.49 8.68
N PRO A 167 -4.85 19.54 7.51
CA PRO A 167 -6.29 19.76 7.44
C PRO A 167 -7.08 18.62 8.10
N PRO A 168 -8.27 18.91 8.64
CA PRO A 168 -9.22 17.88 9.04
C PRO A 168 -9.60 17.05 7.81
N LEU A 169 -9.74 15.75 7.98
CA LEU A 169 -10.31 14.83 7.01
C LEU A 169 -11.78 14.52 7.32
N ASN A 170 -12.18 14.60 8.60
CA ASN A 170 -13.57 14.57 9.02
C ASN A 170 -14.25 15.90 8.64
N GLN A 171 -15.46 15.83 8.06
CA GLN A 171 -16.22 17.00 7.57
C GLN A 171 -15.45 17.88 6.58
N ASN A 172 -14.52 17.28 5.84
CA ASN A 172 -13.77 17.98 4.81
C ASN A 172 -14.54 17.93 3.48
N PRO A 173 -14.89 19.07 2.85
CA PRO A 173 -15.62 19.09 1.59
C PRO A 173 -14.87 18.41 0.43
N HIS A 174 -13.53 18.42 0.45
CA HIS A 174 -12.70 17.72 -0.53
C HIS A 174 -12.77 16.20 -0.36
N VAL A 175 -12.92 15.72 0.89
CA VAL A 175 -13.16 14.30 1.20
C VAL A 175 -14.59 13.89 0.87
N ALA A 176 -15.56 14.75 1.15
CA ALA A 176 -16.99 14.48 0.93
C ALA A 176 -17.46 14.71 -0.52
N ALA A 177 -16.60 15.23 -1.40
CA ALA A 177 -16.93 15.54 -2.78
C ALA A 177 -17.50 14.31 -3.53
N GLY A 178 -18.50 14.54 -4.37
CA GLY A 178 -19.14 13.50 -5.18
C GLY A 178 -18.15 12.79 -6.12
N ASP A 179 -17.23 13.55 -6.72
CA ASP A 179 -16.09 13.00 -7.46
C ASP A 179 -14.85 12.93 -6.54
N PRO A 180 -14.32 11.73 -6.19
CA PRO A 180 -13.19 11.59 -5.28
C PRO A 180 -11.82 11.88 -5.91
N LYS A 181 -11.74 12.21 -7.20
CA LYS A 181 -10.45 12.32 -7.92
C LYS A 181 -9.43 13.19 -7.20
N GLU A 182 -9.80 14.40 -6.78
CA GLU A 182 -8.90 15.35 -6.10
C GLU A 182 -8.30 14.77 -4.81
N MET A 183 -9.14 14.16 -3.98
CA MET A 183 -8.70 13.48 -2.77
C MET A 183 -7.74 12.32 -3.11
N ILE A 184 -8.12 11.48 -4.07
CA ILE A 184 -7.32 10.32 -4.48
C ILE A 184 -5.95 10.77 -4.95
N ALA A 185 -5.86 11.77 -5.82
CA ALA A 185 -4.56 12.21 -6.33
C ALA A 185 -3.72 12.92 -5.27
N THR A 186 -4.34 13.60 -4.31
CA THR A 186 -3.64 14.14 -3.14
C THR A 186 -2.98 13.01 -2.34
N ILE A 187 -3.66 11.86 -2.19
CA ILE A 187 -3.08 10.67 -1.54
C ILE A 187 -1.98 10.06 -2.43
N VAL A 188 -2.24 9.86 -3.72
CA VAL A 188 -1.28 9.23 -4.63
C VAL A 188 -0.01 10.06 -4.76
N ASN A 189 -0.11 11.34 -5.07
CA ASN A 189 1.02 12.19 -5.43
C ASN A 189 1.56 13.03 -4.28
N GLY A 190 0.88 13.05 -3.14
CA GLY A 190 1.14 14.04 -2.10
C GLY A 190 0.62 15.42 -2.50
N ARG A 191 0.88 16.40 -1.65
CA ARG A 191 0.53 17.80 -1.90
C ARG A 191 1.42 18.74 -1.13
N SER A 192 1.78 19.83 -1.79
CA SER A 192 2.38 21.03 -1.20
C SER A 192 1.62 22.27 -1.68
N GLY A 193 1.82 23.38 -0.98
CA GLY A 193 1.15 24.63 -1.32
C GLY A 193 -0.21 24.81 -0.62
N PRO A 194 -0.82 26.00 -0.80
CA PRO A 194 -2.02 26.37 -0.07
C PRO A 194 -3.22 25.50 -0.45
N LEU A 195 -3.97 25.07 0.56
CA LEU A 195 -5.25 24.39 0.46
C LEU A 195 -6.22 25.01 1.46
N THR A 196 -7.37 25.49 1.00
CA THR A 196 -8.42 25.98 1.89
C THR A 196 -9.43 24.87 2.19
N VAL A 197 -9.64 24.60 3.48
CA VAL A 197 -10.65 23.66 3.99
C VAL A 197 -11.46 24.40 5.04
N ASN A 198 -12.79 24.46 4.86
CA ASN A 198 -13.72 25.12 5.80
C ASN A 198 -13.28 26.55 6.20
N GLY A 199 -12.81 27.35 5.23
CA GLY A 199 -12.35 28.72 5.44
C GLY A 199 -10.94 28.87 6.03
N THR A 200 -10.28 27.77 6.42
CA THR A 200 -8.90 27.78 6.93
C THR A 200 -7.91 27.36 5.83
N THR A 201 -6.83 28.13 5.66
CA THR A 201 -5.77 27.80 4.69
C THR A 201 -4.67 27.00 5.35
N TYR A 202 -4.38 25.84 4.77
CA TYR A 202 -3.31 24.93 5.17
C TYR A 202 -2.19 24.99 4.13
N ASN A 203 -0.95 24.96 4.59
CA ASN A 203 0.23 24.92 3.73
C ASN A 203 1.20 23.80 4.14
N GLY A 204 0.69 22.79 4.85
CA GLY A 204 1.44 21.61 5.25
C GLY A 204 1.82 20.76 4.03
N LYS A 205 2.94 20.04 4.15
CA LYS A 205 3.36 19.09 3.12
C LYS A 205 2.78 17.71 3.42
N MET A 206 1.96 17.20 2.53
CA MET A 206 1.48 15.81 2.55
C MET A 206 2.40 14.98 1.66
N PRO A 207 3.03 13.90 2.18
CA PRO A 207 3.90 13.05 1.38
C PRO A 207 3.14 12.30 0.30
N THR A 208 3.87 11.91 -0.74
CA THR A 208 3.38 10.99 -1.78
C THR A 208 3.30 9.56 -1.27
N TRP A 209 2.25 8.84 -1.64
CA TRP A 209 2.09 7.41 -1.32
C TRP A 209 2.23 6.50 -2.55
N LYS A 210 2.42 7.08 -3.75
CA LYS A 210 2.74 6.33 -4.97
C LYS A 210 4.02 5.52 -4.76
N GLY A 211 3.95 4.23 -5.08
CA GLY A 211 5.07 3.29 -4.91
C GLY A 211 5.32 2.84 -3.47
N GLN A 212 4.63 3.43 -2.48
CA GLN A 212 4.64 2.98 -1.08
C GLN A 212 3.38 2.20 -0.70
N LEU A 213 2.25 2.52 -1.32
CA LEU A 213 0.98 1.82 -1.22
C LEU A 213 0.54 1.34 -2.60
N SER A 214 -0.10 0.17 -2.66
CA SER A 214 -0.73 -0.31 -3.89
C SER A 214 -1.98 0.52 -4.23
N ASN A 215 -2.49 0.40 -5.46
CA ASN A 215 -3.76 1.05 -5.83
C ASN A 215 -4.93 0.53 -4.96
N ALA A 216 -4.89 -0.75 -4.60
CA ALA A 216 -5.84 -1.39 -3.66
C ALA A 216 -5.77 -0.76 -2.27
N ASP A 217 -4.56 -0.56 -1.74
CA ASP A 217 -4.36 0.06 -0.42
C ASP A 217 -4.82 1.53 -0.41
N ILE A 218 -4.49 2.27 -1.47
CA ILE A 218 -4.92 3.67 -1.62
C ILE A 218 -6.45 3.73 -1.74
N ALA A 219 -7.08 2.82 -2.49
CA ALA A 219 -8.54 2.74 -2.61
C ALA A 219 -9.19 2.40 -1.26
N ALA A 220 -8.60 1.48 -0.50
CA ALA A 220 -9.06 1.08 0.82
C ALA A 220 -8.99 2.23 1.84
N VAL A 221 -7.84 2.90 1.97
CA VAL A 221 -7.70 4.04 2.90
C VAL A 221 -8.55 5.23 2.48
N ALA A 222 -8.66 5.50 1.18
CA ALA A 222 -9.52 6.56 0.67
C ALA A 222 -11.00 6.27 0.97
N THR A 223 -11.44 5.02 0.77
CA THR A 223 -12.78 4.57 1.14
C THR A 223 -13.04 4.76 2.62
N PHE A 224 -12.12 4.31 3.48
CA PHE A 224 -12.24 4.49 4.93
C PHE A 224 -12.38 5.96 5.30
N VAL A 225 -11.47 6.83 4.83
CA VAL A 225 -11.53 8.27 5.14
C VAL A 225 -12.86 8.89 4.68
N ARG A 226 -13.42 8.45 3.55
CA ARG A 226 -14.69 8.93 3.00
C ARG A 226 -15.93 8.46 3.75
N SER A 227 -15.86 7.33 4.44
CA SER A 227 -16.98 6.78 5.22
C SER A 227 -16.81 6.88 6.74
N ALA A 228 -15.61 7.22 7.21
CA ALA A 228 -15.27 7.25 8.63
C ALA A 228 -15.84 8.49 9.34
N TRP A 229 -15.96 8.37 10.66
CA TRP A 229 -16.40 9.44 11.56
C TRP A 229 -17.80 9.96 11.15
N SER A 230 -17.91 11.24 10.79
CA SER A 230 -19.16 11.82 10.29
C SER A 230 -19.24 11.90 8.76
N ASN A 231 -18.20 11.46 8.04
CA ASN A 231 -18.21 11.43 6.58
C ASN A 231 -19.14 10.33 6.07
N ARG A 232 -19.88 10.62 4.99
CA ARG A 232 -20.83 9.68 4.36
C ARG A 232 -20.69 9.72 2.83
N ALA A 233 -19.47 9.71 2.35
CA ALA A 233 -19.16 9.75 0.92
C ALA A 233 -19.00 8.33 0.34
N SER A 234 -19.17 8.21 -0.98
CA SER A 234 -19.05 6.95 -1.72
C SER A 234 -17.67 6.32 -1.61
N ALA A 235 -17.60 4.99 -1.73
CA ALA A 235 -16.33 4.26 -1.76
C ALA A 235 -15.48 4.62 -2.99
N VAL A 236 -14.18 4.33 -2.90
CA VAL A 236 -13.19 4.51 -3.96
C VAL A 236 -12.73 3.15 -4.47
N THR A 237 -12.63 3.01 -5.79
CA THR A 237 -12.15 1.80 -6.45
C THR A 237 -10.69 1.91 -6.89
N GLU A 238 -10.04 0.77 -7.10
CA GLU A 238 -8.68 0.71 -7.65
C GLU A 238 -8.55 1.36 -9.02
N GLN A 239 -9.58 1.23 -9.86
CA GLN A 239 -9.59 1.87 -11.18
C GLN A 239 -9.64 3.40 -11.05
N GLN A 240 -10.37 3.92 -10.06
CA GLN A 240 -10.37 5.35 -9.78
C GLN A 240 -9.00 5.82 -9.29
N VAL A 241 -8.29 5.02 -8.49
CA VAL A 241 -6.91 5.32 -8.07
C VAL A 241 -5.95 5.39 -9.25
N ALA A 242 -6.01 4.39 -10.14
CA ALA A 242 -5.20 4.36 -11.35
C ALA A 242 -5.45 5.58 -12.26
N ALA A 243 -6.70 6.04 -12.36
CA ALA A 243 -7.09 7.16 -13.24
C ALA A 243 -6.88 8.56 -12.62
N ALA A 244 -7.10 8.72 -11.30
CA ALA A 244 -7.17 10.03 -10.65
C ALA A 244 -5.82 10.75 -10.55
N GLY A 245 -4.71 10.02 -10.41
CA GLY A 245 -3.38 10.60 -10.30
C GLY A 245 -3.04 11.54 -11.46
N ALA A 246 -3.40 11.17 -12.69
CA ALA A 246 -3.21 12.02 -13.87
C ALA A 246 -4.26 13.14 -13.99
N SER A 247 -5.52 12.85 -13.64
CA SER A 247 -6.63 13.81 -13.79
C SER A 247 -6.47 15.05 -12.90
N VAL A 248 -5.96 14.91 -11.68
CA VAL A 248 -5.82 16.05 -10.75
C VAL A 248 -4.56 16.83 -11.02
N LEU A 249 -3.47 16.17 -11.41
CA LEU A 249 -2.28 16.87 -11.92
C LEU A 249 -2.68 17.74 -13.12
N ASN A 250 -3.60 17.27 -13.97
CA ASN A 250 -4.16 18.08 -15.04
C ASN A 250 -4.99 19.26 -14.53
N THR A 251 -5.89 19.09 -13.55
CA THR A 251 -6.70 20.21 -13.00
C THR A 251 -5.85 21.24 -12.26
N VAL A 252 -4.97 20.79 -11.37
CA VAL A 252 -4.04 21.66 -10.63
C VAL A 252 -3.07 22.33 -11.60
N GLY A 253 -2.52 21.56 -12.53
CA GLY A 253 -1.64 22.05 -13.59
C GLY A 253 -2.32 23.06 -14.50
N ALA A 254 -3.59 22.86 -14.87
CA ALA A 254 -4.37 23.82 -15.64
C ALA A 254 -4.56 25.14 -14.89
N SER A 255 -4.82 25.08 -13.57
CA SER A 255 -4.94 26.26 -12.72
C SER A 255 -3.61 27.03 -12.64
N ILE A 256 -2.50 26.32 -12.40
CA ILE A 256 -1.16 26.91 -12.36
C ILE A 256 -0.82 27.52 -13.72
N TYR A 257 -1.09 26.79 -14.82
CA TYR A 257 -0.84 27.24 -16.18
C TYR A 257 -1.60 28.53 -16.49
N SER A 258 -2.91 28.55 -16.21
CA SER A 258 -3.75 29.71 -16.45
C SER A 258 -3.26 30.96 -15.72
N LYS A 259 -2.83 30.80 -14.46
CA LYS A 259 -2.36 31.91 -13.62
C LYS A 259 -0.97 32.42 -14.01
N ASN A 260 -0.05 31.52 -14.37
CA ASN A 260 1.38 31.83 -14.42
C ASN A 260 1.99 31.75 -15.83
N CYS A 261 1.46 30.90 -16.70
CA CYS A 261 2.09 30.53 -17.97
C CYS A 261 1.34 31.09 -19.18
N ALA A 262 0.01 31.13 -19.11
CA ALA A 262 -0.87 31.48 -20.22
C ALA A 262 -0.67 32.92 -20.73
N VAL A 263 -0.17 33.83 -19.90
CA VAL A 263 0.14 35.22 -20.28
C VAL A 263 1.17 35.29 -21.42
N CYS A 264 2.11 34.34 -21.48
CA CYS A 264 3.12 34.27 -22.53
C CYS A 264 2.83 33.15 -23.54
N HIS A 265 2.45 31.96 -23.07
CA HIS A 265 2.25 30.79 -23.93
C HIS A 265 0.83 30.69 -24.53
N GLY A 266 -0.06 31.61 -24.19
CA GLY A 266 -1.45 31.62 -24.63
C GLY A 266 -2.32 30.60 -23.90
N ALA A 267 -3.63 30.86 -23.85
CA ALA A 267 -4.59 30.00 -23.15
C ALA A 267 -4.66 28.57 -23.71
N ASN A 268 -4.35 28.40 -25.00
CA ASN A 268 -4.35 27.11 -25.69
C ASN A 268 -2.94 26.61 -26.03
N GLY A 269 -1.91 27.13 -25.36
CA GLY A 269 -0.52 26.74 -25.61
C GLY A 269 -0.01 27.10 -27.00
N GLN A 270 -0.67 28.02 -27.71
CA GLN A 270 -0.32 28.41 -29.09
C GLN A 270 0.92 29.29 -29.19
N GLY A 271 1.48 29.74 -28.06
CA GLY A 271 2.58 30.71 -28.04
C GLY A 271 2.10 32.13 -28.30
N GLY A 272 3.05 33.05 -28.45
CA GLY A 272 2.75 34.48 -28.59
C GLY A 272 3.92 35.34 -29.01
N GLY A 273 3.68 36.65 -29.15
CA GLY A 273 4.72 37.64 -29.42
C GLY A 273 5.48 37.41 -30.73
N HIS A 274 4.78 37.13 -31.84
CA HIS A 274 5.40 36.85 -33.15
C HIS A 274 6.46 35.74 -33.14
N GLY A 275 6.33 34.75 -32.25
CA GLY A 275 7.28 33.63 -32.12
C GLY A 275 8.28 33.78 -30.98
N ASN A 276 8.26 34.90 -30.24
CA ASN A 276 9.11 35.08 -29.06
C ASN A 276 8.75 34.14 -27.91
N PHE A 277 7.46 33.77 -27.79
CA PHE A 277 7.01 32.76 -26.84
C PHE A 277 6.63 31.51 -27.63
N PRO A 278 7.35 30.39 -27.43
CA PRO A 278 7.12 29.19 -28.23
C PRO A 278 5.74 28.61 -27.94
N ALA A 279 5.17 27.99 -28.99
CA ALA A 279 4.00 27.13 -28.83
C ALA A 279 4.38 25.91 -27.99
N LEU A 280 3.49 25.55 -27.08
CA LEU A 280 3.55 24.32 -26.28
C LEU A 280 2.65 23.23 -26.87
N ALA A 281 1.62 23.62 -27.61
CA ALA A 281 0.77 22.69 -28.37
C ALA A 281 1.58 22.08 -29.53
N GLY A 282 1.69 20.75 -29.55
CA GLY A 282 2.44 19.99 -30.56
C GLY A 282 3.96 20.10 -30.46
N ASP A 283 4.50 20.75 -29.42
CA ASP A 283 5.94 20.98 -29.31
C ASP A 283 6.74 19.69 -29.08
N ALA A 284 7.90 19.59 -29.72
CA ALA A 284 8.73 18.37 -29.69
C ALA A 284 9.34 18.10 -28.30
N LEU A 285 9.69 19.13 -27.53
CA LEU A 285 10.21 18.96 -26.17
C LEU A 285 9.09 18.51 -25.23
N VAL A 286 7.90 19.09 -25.36
CA VAL A 286 6.71 18.69 -24.60
C VAL A 286 6.30 17.25 -24.89
N ASN A 287 6.45 16.77 -26.12
CA ASN A 287 6.05 15.42 -26.53
C ASN A 287 7.15 14.35 -26.40
N LYS A 288 8.35 14.72 -25.96
CA LYS A 288 9.45 13.77 -25.79
C LYS A 288 9.10 12.70 -24.74
N ALA A 289 9.53 11.46 -24.97
CA ALA A 289 9.25 10.33 -24.07
C ALA A 289 9.73 10.60 -22.64
N ASP A 290 10.95 11.13 -22.51
CA ASP A 290 11.51 11.63 -21.26
C ASP A 290 11.14 13.11 -21.05
N ALA A 291 10.63 13.44 -19.85
CA ALA A 291 10.20 14.78 -19.47
C ALA A 291 11.33 15.66 -18.91
N ALA A 292 12.53 15.12 -18.63
CA ALA A 292 13.60 15.83 -17.93
C ALA A 292 13.97 17.18 -18.56
N GLY A 293 14.04 17.24 -19.91
CA GLY A 293 14.36 18.49 -20.60
C GLY A 293 13.29 19.57 -20.47
N MET A 294 12.01 19.19 -20.47
CA MET A 294 10.92 20.13 -20.22
C MET A 294 10.92 20.60 -18.76
N ILE A 295 11.10 19.68 -17.82
CA ILE A 295 11.19 19.96 -16.39
C ILE A 295 12.32 20.96 -16.11
N ALA A 296 13.50 20.75 -16.69
CA ALA A 296 14.65 21.65 -16.53
C ALA A 296 14.34 23.08 -17.00
N VAL A 297 13.65 23.23 -18.13
CA VAL A 297 13.22 24.56 -18.63
C VAL A 297 12.22 25.22 -17.67
N VAL A 298 11.30 24.46 -17.08
CA VAL A 298 10.36 25.00 -16.09
C VAL A 298 11.08 25.37 -14.79
N GLN A 299 11.99 24.53 -14.30
CA GLN A 299 12.71 24.77 -13.05
C GLN A 299 13.65 25.97 -13.15
N HIS A 300 14.50 26.00 -14.18
CA HIS A 300 15.60 26.95 -14.29
C HIS A 300 15.27 28.15 -15.18
N GLY A 301 14.13 28.13 -15.87
CA GLY A 301 13.78 29.14 -16.85
C GLY A 301 14.60 29.01 -18.13
N ARG A 302 14.22 29.80 -19.14
CA ARG A 302 14.98 29.93 -20.39
C ARG A 302 14.61 31.22 -21.10
N SER A 303 15.62 32.03 -21.44
CA SER A 303 15.41 33.33 -22.08
C SER A 303 14.45 34.21 -21.27
N MET A 304 13.28 34.55 -21.80
CA MET A 304 12.25 35.35 -21.09
C MET A 304 11.36 34.51 -20.15
N MET A 305 11.45 33.18 -20.18
CA MET A 305 10.69 32.32 -19.28
C MET A 305 11.34 32.33 -17.88
N PRO A 306 10.62 32.77 -16.83
CA PRO A 306 11.16 32.81 -15.47
C PRO A 306 11.45 31.40 -14.94
N ALA A 307 12.41 31.32 -14.00
CA ALA A 307 12.69 30.11 -13.25
C ALA A 307 11.62 29.89 -12.18
N TRP A 308 10.97 28.72 -12.20
CA TRP A 308 9.91 28.40 -11.24
C TRP A 308 10.41 27.59 -10.04
N GLN A 309 11.65 27.11 -10.07
CA GLN A 309 12.27 26.47 -8.90
C GLN A 309 12.30 27.45 -7.72
N GLY A 310 11.74 27.01 -6.59
CA GLY A 310 11.63 27.83 -5.37
C GLY A 310 10.42 28.78 -5.34
N GLN A 311 9.77 29.03 -6.48
CA GLN A 311 8.48 29.75 -6.54
C GLN A 311 7.30 28.78 -6.55
N LEU A 312 7.44 27.67 -7.26
CA LEU A 312 6.52 26.54 -7.26
C LEU A 312 7.17 25.36 -6.53
N SER A 313 6.33 24.59 -5.83
CA SER A 313 6.79 23.35 -5.23
C SER A 313 7.09 22.29 -6.30
N PRO A 314 7.93 21.28 -6.02
CA PRO A 314 8.18 20.20 -6.98
C PRO A 314 6.89 19.50 -7.45
N GLY A 315 5.90 19.34 -6.56
CA GLY A 315 4.57 18.84 -6.92
C GLY A 315 3.78 19.78 -7.85
N ASP A 316 3.84 21.09 -7.65
CA ASP A 316 3.20 22.08 -8.54
C ASP A 316 3.84 22.09 -9.93
N ILE A 317 5.16 21.96 -10.00
CA ILE A 317 5.90 21.81 -11.27
C ILE A 317 5.48 20.53 -11.98
N ALA A 318 5.36 19.41 -11.25
CA ALA A 318 4.89 18.15 -11.81
C ALA A 318 3.45 18.25 -12.34
N ALA A 319 2.57 18.98 -11.63
CA ALA A 319 1.20 19.20 -12.05
C ALA A 319 1.12 20.01 -13.35
N VAL A 320 1.77 21.18 -13.41
CA VAL A 320 1.74 22.02 -14.62
C VAL A 320 2.42 21.34 -15.81
N ALA A 321 3.50 20.58 -15.58
CA ALA A 321 4.15 19.81 -16.62
C ALA A 321 3.24 18.70 -17.16
N THR A 322 2.53 17.97 -16.28
CA THR A 322 1.55 16.95 -16.67
C THR A 322 0.40 17.53 -17.50
N PHE A 323 -0.13 18.69 -17.08
CA PHE A 323 -1.16 19.40 -17.82
C PHE A 323 -0.68 19.76 -19.24
N VAL A 324 0.45 20.47 -19.36
CA VAL A 324 0.99 20.88 -20.67
C VAL A 324 1.27 19.68 -21.57
N ARG A 325 1.77 18.57 -21.01
CA ARG A 325 2.10 17.35 -21.77
C ARG A 325 0.90 16.55 -22.25
N SER A 326 -0.30 16.79 -21.70
CA SER A 326 -1.54 16.12 -22.11
C SER A 326 -2.56 17.06 -22.76
N ALA A 327 -2.36 18.37 -22.69
CA ALA A 327 -3.23 19.38 -23.29
C ALA A 327 -2.98 19.53 -24.80
N TRP A 328 -3.99 20.06 -25.50
CA TRP A 328 -3.88 20.53 -26.91
C TRP A 328 -3.35 19.49 -27.91
N GLY A 329 -3.66 18.22 -27.68
CA GLY A 329 -3.24 17.12 -28.55
C GLY A 329 -1.82 16.61 -28.27
N ASN A 330 -1.15 17.12 -27.24
CA ASN A 330 0.10 16.56 -26.75
C ASN A 330 -0.11 15.14 -26.21
N LYS A 331 0.93 14.31 -26.33
CA LYS A 331 0.95 12.89 -26.01
C LYS A 331 2.07 12.53 -25.03
N GLY A 332 2.55 13.50 -24.27
CA GLY A 332 3.59 13.28 -23.27
C GLY A 332 3.03 12.54 -22.05
N SER A 333 3.82 11.61 -21.50
CA SER A 333 3.48 10.92 -20.25
C SER A 333 3.38 11.90 -19.07
N PRO A 334 2.56 11.61 -18.05
CA PRO A 334 2.49 12.39 -16.81
C PRO A 334 3.85 12.53 -16.12
N VAL A 335 4.05 13.67 -15.44
CA VAL A 335 5.25 14.00 -14.67
C VAL A 335 4.97 13.84 -13.18
N THR A 336 5.93 13.27 -12.45
CA THR A 336 5.85 13.10 -11.00
C THR A 336 6.75 14.09 -10.26
N GLU A 337 6.48 14.31 -8.97
CA GLU A 337 7.35 15.11 -8.10
C GLU A 337 8.78 14.54 -8.01
N GLN A 338 8.92 13.22 -8.12
CA GLN A 338 10.22 12.55 -8.15
C GLN A 338 10.98 12.87 -9.44
N ASP A 339 10.31 12.89 -10.59
CA ASP A 339 10.93 13.30 -11.86
C ASP A 339 11.45 14.74 -11.75
N VAL A 340 10.65 15.63 -11.15
CA VAL A 340 11.04 17.02 -10.89
C VAL A 340 12.24 17.09 -9.96
N SER A 341 12.27 16.29 -8.90
CA SER A 341 13.37 16.27 -7.93
C SER A 341 14.64 15.60 -8.46
N ALA A 342 14.53 14.76 -9.50
CA ALA A 342 15.65 14.08 -10.13
C ALA A 342 16.41 14.96 -11.13
N VAL A 343 15.76 15.98 -11.67
CA VAL A 343 16.39 17.00 -12.52
C VAL A 343 17.13 17.99 -11.60
N LYS A 344 18.43 18.16 -11.85
CA LYS A 344 19.35 19.00 -11.08
C LYS A 344 19.76 20.24 -11.84
#